data_AF-A0A6L8UTP4-F1
#
_entry.id   AF-A0A6L8UTP4-F1
#
_cell.length_a   1.000
_cell.length_b   1.000
_cell.length_c   1.000
_cell.angle_alpha   90.00
_cell.angle_beta   90.00
_cell.angle_gamma   90.00
#
_symmetry.space_group_name_H-M   'P 1'
#
loop_
_entity.id
_entity.type
_entity.pdbx_description
1 polymer ?
#
loop_
_entity_poly.entity_id
_entity_poly.type
_entity_poly.pdbx_seq_one_letter_code
_entity_poly.pdbx_strand_id
1 'polypeptide(L)'
;MEPASSNPSDPPKSINLLDTIKQEAEKRKIAPIDAKIDPVWKAIPGYNGLEVDIAETLKLAEHKLTPGKINYVMKEVSPSIQLDDLGPNPIYKGNPKKPMVSFMINVAWGNEYLPSILETLRKENVHATFFLDGSWLNKNVEMAKTIQNAGHELSNHAYSHRDMRNVSRGKAVEEISKTEQLLKQQLGVNNTLFAPPSGYFNQETVQVAAEFKLKTVLWTFDTIDWKNPGADRILQRLSSSVEPGSLILMHPTPSSRDALPGMIRMIKNKGLTMGTVTELLSSKRVDEANQIVK
;
A
#
# COMPACT_ATOMS: atom_id res chain seq x y z
N MET A 1 -50.27 55.13 30.31
CA MET A 1 -49.03 55.32 29.53
C MET A 1 -47.92 54.59 30.28
N GLU A 2 -47.07 53.92 29.50
CA GLU A 2 -45.90 53.12 29.87
C GLU A 2 -46.07 51.68 30.39
N PRO A 3 -45.16 50.77 29.96
CA PRO A 3 -45.56 49.47 29.43
C PRO A 3 -44.94 48.26 30.15
N ALA A 4 -45.44 47.09 29.74
CA ALA A 4 -45.08 45.74 30.12
C ALA A 4 -43.59 45.47 30.40
N SER A 5 -43.32 44.89 31.57
CA SER A 5 -42.02 44.33 31.92
C SER A 5 -41.84 42.92 31.33
N SER A 6 -40.83 42.81 30.47
CA SER A 6 -39.93 41.67 30.26
C SER A 6 -40.51 40.25 30.28
N ASN A 7 -40.57 39.64 29.08
CA ASN A 7 -40.62 38.20 28.90
C ASN A 7 -39.49 37.48 29.67
N PRO A 8 -39.76 36.31 30.26
CA PRO A 8 -38.70 35.47 30.80
C PRO A 8 -37.88 34.90 29.64
N SER A 9 -36.56 35.08 29.74
CA SER A 9 -35.55 34.44 28.91
C SER A 9 -35.81 32.94 28.82
N ASP A 10 -36.05 32.44 27.60
CA ASP A 10 -35.99 31.02 27.31
C ASP A 10 -34.64 30.46 27.81
N PRO A 11 -34.62 29.36 28.57
CA PRO A 11 -33.37 28.70 28.91
C PRO A 11 -32.69 28.29 27.60
N PRO A 12 -31.35 28.39 27.49
CA PRO A 12 -30.64 27.95 26.29
C PRO A 12 -31.03 26.50 26.03
N LYS A 13 -31.55 26.21 24.83
CA LYS A 13 -31.89 24.84 24.40
C LYS A 13 -30.74 23.93 24.78
N SER A 14 -30.96 23.02 25.73
CA SER A 14 -30.00 21.97 26.04
C SER A 14 -29.72 21.24 24.74
N ILE A 15 -28.51 21.40 24.19
CA ILE A 15 -28.13 20.72 22.96
C ILE A 15 -28.24 19.22 23.26
N ASN A 16 -29.14 18.53 22.56
CA ASN A 16 -29.27 17.09 22.72
C ASN A 16 -27.93 16.44 22.33
N LEU A 17 -27.54 15.37 23.03
CA LEU A 17 -26.31 14.59 22.78
C LEU A 17 -26.14 14.28 21.28
N LEU A 18 -27.23 13.94 20.58
CA LEU A 18 -27.21 13.70 19.14
C LEU A 18 -26.76 14.92 18.32
N ASP A 19 -27.23 16.13 18.65
CA ASP A 19 -26.85 17.35 17.94
C ASP A 19 -25.38 17.70 18.19
N THR A 20 -24.90 17.45 19.42
CA THR A 20 -23.47 17.57 19.76
C THR A 20 -22.63 16.60 18.92
N ILE A 21 -23.06 15.33 18.82
CA ILE A 21 -22.37 14.32 18.01
C ILE A 21 -22.36 14.71 16.53
N LYS A 22 -23.50 15.18 15.98
CA LYS A 22 -23.60 15.62 14.58
C LYS A 22 -22.70 16.81 14.26
N GLN A 23 -22.69 17.83 15.13
CA GLN A 23 -21.82 19.00 14.94
C GLN A 23 -20.33 18.63 14.96
N GLU A 24 -19.94 17.73 15.87
CA GLU A 24 -18.57 17.22 15.92
C GLU A 24 -18.24 16.26 14.77
N ALA A 25 -19.21 15.51 14.27
CA ALA A 25 -19.04 14.63 13.11
C ALA A 25 -18.65 15.40 11.85
N GLU A 26 -19.30 16.54 11.58
CA GLU A 26 -18.97 17.38 10.42
C GLU A 26 -17.55 17.94 10.50
N LYS A 27 -17.09 18.32 11.71
CA LYS A 27 -15.71 18.82 11.91
C LYS A 27 -14.65 17.73 11.73
N ARG A 28 -15.00 16.47 11.99
CA ARG A 28 -14.11 15.30 11.93
C ARG A 28 -14.11 14.62 10.57
N LYS A 29 -14.99 15.04 9.67
CA LYS A 29 -15.14 14.45 8.35
C LYS A 29 -13.89 14.68 7.51
N ILE A 30 -13.39 13.59 6.91
CA ILE A 30 -12.33 13.62 5.90
C ILE A 30 -12.94 13.08 4.62
N ALA A 31 -12.96 13.89 3.56
CA ALA A 31 -13.47 13.43 2.27
C ALA A 31 -12.57 12.32 1.69
N PRO A 32 -13.14 11.29 1.04
CA PRO A 32 -12.36 10.33 0.29
C PRO A 32 -11.65 11.00 -0.90
N ILE A 33 -10.57 10.38 -1.35
CA ILE A 33 -9.78 10.81 -2.50
C ILE A 33 -10.01 9.78 -3.61
N ASP A 34 -10.54 10.22 -4.73
CA ASP A 34 -10.74 9.37 -5.91
C ASP A 34 -9.41 8.93 -6.54
N ALA A 35 -9.41 7.70 -7.07
CA ALA A 35 -8.34 7.24 -7.93
C ALA A 35 -8.28 8.09 -9.20
N LYS A 36 -7.09 8.28 -9.78
CA LYS A 36 -6.92 9.10 -10.98
C LYS A 36 -5.77 8.64 -11.86
N ILE A 37 -5.81 9.05 -13.13
CA ILE A 37 -4.65 9.00 -14.02
C ILE A 37 -3.90 10.33 -13.91
N ASP A 38 -2.73 10.27 -13.28
CA ASP A 38 -1.78 11.37 -13.20
C ASP A 38 -0.92 11.44 -14.48
N PRO A 39 -0.63 12.63 -15.02
CA PRO A 39 0.14 12.77 -16.26
C PRO A 39 1.54 12.17 -16.16
N VAL A 40 2.17 12.23 -14.98
CA VAL A 40 3.52 11.72 -14.73
C VAL A 40 3.45 10.31 -14.16
N TRP A 41 2.69 10.14 -13.07
CA TRP A 41 2.69 8.92 -12.27
C TRP A 41 1.66 7.87 -12.70
N LYS A 42 0.87 8.16 -13.74
CA LYS A 42 -0.14 7.27 -14.31
C LYS A 42 -1.18 6.89 -13.26
N ALA A 43 -1.56 5.62 -13.14
CA ALA A 43 -2.61 5.26 -12.19
C ALA A 43 -2.15 5.49 -10.74
N ILE A 44 -2.90 6.33 -10.01
CA ILE A 44 -2.75 6.54 -8.57
C ILE A 44 -4.04 6.05 -7.91
N PRO A 45 -3.95 5.17 -6.88
CA PRO A 45 -5.12 4.66 -6.19
C PRO A 45 -5.84 5.77 -5.40
N GLY A 46 -7.13 5.56 -5.19
CA GLY A 46 -7.91 6.36 -4.25
C GLY A 46 -7.49 6.12 -2.80
N TYR A 47 -8.06 6.89 -1.89
CA TYR A 47 -7.83 6.74 -0.45
C TYR A 47 -9.10 7.07 0.34
N ASN A 48 -9.43 6.21 1.28
CA ASN A 48 -10.68 6.29 2.01
C ASN A 48 -10.73 7.54 2.89
N GLY A 49 -11.91 8.17 2.87
CA GLY A 49 -12.29 9.22 3.78
C GLY A 49 -12.63 8.64 5.15
N LEU A 50 -12.99 9.53 6.07
CA LEU A 50 -13.48 9.18 7.40
C LEU A 50 -14.74 9.98 7.71
N GLU A 51 -15.71 9.31 8.31
CA GLU A 51 -16.84 9.97 8.94
C GLU A 51 -17.14 9.31 10.28
N VAL A 52 -17.78 10.07 11.18
CA VAL A 52 -18.25 9.51 12.45
C VAL A 52 -19.42 8.58 12.18
N ASP A 53 -19.35 7.36 12.72
CA ASP A 53 -20.53 6.52 12.88
C ASP A 53 -21.38 7.10 14.00
N ILE A 54 -22.34 7.96 13.62
CA ILE A 54 -23.23 8.66 14.56
C ILE A 54 -24.02 7.66 15.40
N ALA A 55 -24.47 6.55 14.81
CA ALA A 55 -25.31 5.57 15.50
C ALA A 55 -24.53 4.82 16.57
N GLU A 56 -23.35 4.30 16.23
CA GLU A 56 -22.50 3.58 17.18
C GLU A 56 -21.92 4.54 18.24
N THR A 57 -21.54 5.77 17.84
CA THR A 57 -21.07 6.80 18.77
C THR A 57 -22.15 7.17 19.78
N LEU A 58 -23.39 7.37 19.33
CA LEU A 58 -24.53 7.67 20.21
C LEU A 58 -24.76 6.52 21.19
N LYS A 59 -24.81 5.29 20.70
CA LYS A 59 -24.98 4.09 21.51
C LYS A 59 -23.91 3.99 22.61
N LEU A 60 -22.64 4.19 22.28
CA LEU A 60 -21.56 4.17 23.27
C LEU A 60 -21.67 5.30 24.30
N ALA A 61 -22.06 6.50 23.86
CA ALA A 61 -22.22 7.65 24.74
C ALA A 61 -23.39 7.48 25.73
N GLU A 62 -24.50 6.88 25.28
CA GLU A 62 -25.68 6.62 26.10
C GLU A 62 -25.43 5.55 27.18
N HIS A 63 -24.61 4.53 26.87
CA HIS A 63 -24.25 3.49 27.84
C HIS A 63 -23.33 3.98 28.97
N LYS A 64 -22.91 5.27 28.98
CA LYS A 64 -22.09 5.91 30.04
C LYS A 64 -20.85 5.12 30.46
N LEU A 65 -20.29 4.30 29.56
CA LEU A 65 -19.08 3.51 29.83
C LEU A 65 -17.88 4.40 30.22
N THR A 66 -17.89 5.67 29.80
CA THR A 66 -16.98 6.73 30.26
C THR A 66 -17.79 8.00 30.58
N PRO A 67 -18.19 8.21 31.84
CA PRO A 67 -18.98 9.39 32.23
C PRO A 67 -18.28 10.70 31.81
N GLY A 68 -18.97 11.55 31.06
CA GLY A 68 -18.48 12.87 30.65
C GLY A 68 -17.58 12.91 29.41
N LYS A 69 -17.32 11.77 28.75
CA LYS A 69 -16.51 11.72 27.52
C LYS A 69 -17.25 10.99 26.39
N ILE A 70 -17.36 11.64 25.23
CA ILE A 70 -17.88 11.03 23.99
C ILE A 70 -16.72 10.33 23.28
N ASN A 71 -16.85 9.02 23.06
CA ASN A 71 -15.90 8.24 22.26
C ASN A 71 -16.44 8.14 20.84
N TYR A 72 -15.90 8.95 19.93
CA TYR A 72 -16.27 8.94 18.53
C TYR A 72 -15.77 7.67 17.85
N VAL A 73 -16.70 6.92 17.26
CA VAL A 73 -16.39 5.78 16.39
C VAL A 73 -16.29 6.29 14.97
N MET A 74 -15.19 6.00 14.30
CA MET A 74 -14.97 6.39 12.91
C MET A 74 -15.25 5.19 12.00
N LYS A 75 -15.82 5.46 10.83
CA LYS A 75 -15.94 4.49 9.75
C LYS A 75 -15.35 5.06 8.46
N GLU A 76 -14.79 4.18 7.65
CA GLU A 76 -14.20 4.57 6.37
C GLU A 76 -15.28 4.82 5.31
N VAL A 77 -15.04 5.82 4.47
CA VAL A 77 -15.86 6.11 3.29
C VAL A 77 -15.03 5.84 2.06
N SER A 78 -15.47 4.90 1.23
CA SER A 78 -14.80 4.57 -0.02
C SER A 78 -14.84 5.71 -1.03
N PRO A 79 -13.81 5.88 -1.87
CA PRO A 79 -13.88 6.80 -3.01
C PRO A 79 -14.91 6.35 -4.05
N SER A 80 -15.37 7.32 -4.84
CA SER A 80 -16.31 7.10 -5.96
C SER A 80 -15.62 6.41 -7.14
N ILE A 81 -14.33 6.73 -7.37
CA ILE A 81 -13.51 6.10 -8.39
C ILE A 81 -12.44 5.25 -7.71
N GLN A 82 -12.47 3.95 -7.97
CA GLN A 82 -11.50 2.99 -7.49
C GLN A 82 -10.36 2.82 -8.49
N LEU A 83 -9.25 2.24 -8.04
CA LEU A 83 -8.10 1.96 -8.91
C LEU A 83 -8.48 1.08 -10.11
N ASP A 84 -9.37 0.11 -9.92
CA ASP A 84 -9.80 -0.81 -10.98
C ASP A 84 -10.66 -0.13 -12.06
N ASP A 85 -11.28 1.01 -11.76
CA ASP A 85 -12.08 1.78 -12.72
C ASP A 85 -11.20 2.54 -13.74
N LEU A 86 -9.90 2.65 -13.47
CA LEU A 86 -8.95 3.37 -14.33
C LEU A 86 -8.46 2.56 -15.54
N GLY A 87 -8.83 1.27 -15.62
CA GLY A 87 -8.37 0.37 -16.68
C GLY A 87 -6.86 0.05 -16.61
N PRO A 88 -6.29 -0.55 -17.67
CA PRO A 88 -4.93 -1.09 -17.68
C PRO A 88 -3.89 0.02 -17.82
N ASN A 89 -3.56 0.65 -16.69
CA ASN A 89 -2.52 1.67 -16.57
C ASN A 89 -1.41 1.20 -15.63
N PRO A 90 -0.13 1.53 -15.91
CA PRO A 90 0.95 1.24 -14.97
C PRO A 90 0.79 2.09 -13.71
N ILE A 91 1.25 1.56 -12.57
CA ILE A 91 1.16 2.18 -11.26
C ILE A 91 2.58 2.40 -10.74
N TYR A 92 2.96 3.66 -10.51
CA TYR A 92 4.29 3.99 -10.00
C TYR A 92 4.29 4.30 -8.51
N LYS A 93 3.15 4.68 -7.94
CA LYS A 93 3.04 5.09 -6.55
C LYS A 93 1.66 4.83 -5.96
N GLY A 94 1.63 4.66 -4.63
CA GLY A 94 0.40 4.70 -3.85
C GLY A 94 -0.17 6.12 -3.75
N ASN A 95 -1.29 6.24 -3.04
CA ASN A 95 -1.90 7.55 -2.82
C ASN A 95 -0.96 8.45 -1.99
N PRO A 96 -0.67 9.70 -2.42
CA PRO A 96 0.27 10.60 -1.72
C PRO A 96 -0.21 11.06 -0.34
N LYS A 97 -1.44 10.72 0.08
CA LYS A 97 -1.97 10.99 1.43
C LYS A 97 -2.01 9.76 2.32
N LYS A 98 -1.67 8.58 1.80
CA LYS A 98 -1.57 7.35 2.58
C LYS A 98 -0.18 7.25 3.22
N PRO A 99 -0.05 7.33 4.56
CA PRO A 99 1.24 7.41 5.26
C PRO A 99 1.94 6.05 5.33
N MET A 100 2.14 5.43 4.17
CA MET A 100 2.66 4.08 4.02
C MET A 100 3.61 4.04 2.82
N VAL A 101 4.58 3.12 2.87
CA VAL A 101 5.46 2.77 1.75
C VAL A 101 5.53 1.25 1.60
N SER A 102 6.06 0.77 0.49
CA SER A 102 6.28 -0.67 0.28
C SER A 102 7.64 -0.97 -0.33
N PHE A 103 8.27 -2.05 0.14
CA PHE A 103 9.44 -2.63 -0.49
C PHE A 103 9.01 -3.64 -1.56
N MET A 104 9.51 -3.43 -2.78
CA MET A 104 9.37 -4.32 -3.93
C MET A 104 10.71 -5.04 -4.13
N ILE A 105 10.73 -6.34 -3.84
CA ILE A 105 11.94 -7.16 -3.93
C ILE A 105 11.85 -8.04 -5.17
N ASN A 106 12.55 -7.67 -6.24
CA ASN A 106 12.58 -8.46 -7.46
C ASN A 106 13.61 -9.60 -7.32
N VAL A 107 13.18 -10.85 -7.50
CA VAL A 107 14.00 -12.04 -7.29
C VAL A 107 14.14 -12.84 -8.57
N ALA A 108 15.33 -12.75 -9.18
CA ALA A 108 15.78 -13.64 -10.24
C ALA A 108 17.11 -14.34 -9.89
N TRP A 109 17.76 -13.94 -8.79
CA TRP A 109 19.06 -14.38 -8.29
C TRP A 109 19.27 -13.91 -6.84
N GLY A 110 20.45 -14.20 -6.25
CA GLY A 110 20.87 -13.67 -4.96
C GLY A 110 20.35 -14.44 -3.75
N ASN A 111 20.17 -15.75 -3.90
CA ASN A 111 19.66 -16.65 -2.86
C ASN A 111 20.41 -16.53 -1.53
N GLU A 112 21.71 -16.28 -1.58
CA GLU A 112 22.58 -16.14 -0.41
C GLU A 112 22.21 -14.94 0.49
N TYR A 113 21.51 -13.93 -0.05
CA TYR A 113 21.10 -12.74 0.69
C TYR A 113 19.68 -12.84 1.25
N LEU A 114 18.83 -13.71 0.68
CA LEU A 114 17.43 -13.85 1.09
C LEU A 114 17.27 -14.18 2.59
N PRO A 115 18.01 -15.12 3.20
CA PRO A 115 17.87 -15.41 4.62
C PRO A 115 18.09 -14.19 5.53
N SER A 116 19.10 -13.36 5.21
CA SER A 116 19.42 -12.17 6.00
C SER A 116 18.41 -11.05 5.80
N ILE A 117 17.87 -10.90 4.58
CA ILE A 117 16.80 -9.94 4.28
C ILE A 117 15.52 -10.34 5.04
N LEU A 118 15.12 -11.61 4.95
CA LEU A 118 13.94 -12.14 5.65
C LEU A 118 14.06 -11.99 7.17
N GLU A 119 15.24 -12.29 7.74
CA GLU A 119 15.47 -12.12 9.17
C GLU A 119 15.38 -10.65 9.61
N THR A 120 15.83 -9.71 8.78
CA THR A 120 15.69 -8.28 9.05
C THR A 120 14.22 -7.86 9.02
N LEU A 121 13.49 -8.25 7.97
CA LEU A 121 12.05 -7.97 7.84
C LEU A 121 11.25 -8.51 9.03
N ARG A 122 11.53 -9.76 9.44
CA ARG A 122 10.92 -10.41 10.60
C ARG A 122 11.21 -9.66 11.91
N LYS A 123 12.47 -9.32 12.18
CA LYS A 123 12.88 -8.57 13.39
C LYS A 123 12.19 -7.21 13.48
N GLU A 124 11.97 -6.58 12.34
CA GLU A 124 11.39 -5.24 12.26
C GLU A 124 9.86 -5.23 12.13
N ASN A 125 9.24 -6.42 12.08
CA ASN A 125 7.81 -6.64 11.84
C ASN A 125 7.31 -5.92 10.58
N VAL A 126 8.03 -6.11 9.47
CA VAL A 126 7.72 -5.51 8.16
C VAL A 126 7.46 -6.61 7.14
N HIS A 127 6.36 -6.50 6.41
CA HIS A 127 6.12 -7.32 5.21
C HIS A 127 6.48 -6.55 3.94
N ALA A 128 6.95 -7.28 2.92
CA ALA A 128 7.32 -6.76 1.62
C ALA A 128 6.63 -7.59 0.51
N THR A 129 6.70 -7.11 -0.72
CA THR A 129 6.24 -7.85 -1.90
C THR A 129 7.43 -8.34 -2.70
N PHE A 130 7.50 -9.66 -2.89
CA PHE A 130 8.53 -10.31 -3.68
C PHE A 130 7.99 -10.64 -5.07
N PHE A 131 8.58 -10.04 -6.10
CA PHE A 131 8.28 -10.34 -7.49
C PHE A 131 9.23 -11.42 -7.97
N LEU A 132 8.71 -12.62 -8.20
CA LEU A 132 9.50 -13.81 -8.51
C LEU A 132 9.59 -14.01 -10.02
N ASP A 133 10.81 -14.11 -10.54
CA ASP A 133 11.05 -14.60 -11.89
C ASP A 133 10.68 -16.09 -11.96
N GLY A 134 9.93 -16.49 -12.98
CA GLY A 134 9.41 -17.84 -13.10
C GLY A 134 10.51 -18.91 -13.25
N SER A 135 11.61 -18.61 -13.96
CA SER A 135 12.73 -19.53 -14.11
C SER A 135 13.50 -19.72 -12.80
N TRP A 136 13.60 -18.67 -11.99
CA TRP A 136 14.12 -18.73 -10.63
C TRP A 136 13.19 -19.55 -9.73
N LEU A 137 11.89 -19.26 -9.74
CA LEU A 137 10.90 -19.93 -8.91
C LEU A 137 10.89 -21.44 -9.19
N ASN A 138 10.94 -21.85 -10.46
CA ASN A 138 10.98 -23.26 -10.85
C ASN A 138 12.15 -24.05 -10.24
N LYS A 139 13.27 -23.38 -9.93
CA LYS A 139 14.46 -23.99 -9.33
C LYS A 139 14.52 -23.82 -7.81
N ASN A 140 13.73 -22.90 -7.25
CA ASN A 140 13.87 -22.43 -5.87
C ASN A 140 12.54 -22.42 -5.10
N VAL A 141 11.67 -23.40 -5.38
CA VAL A 141 10.32 -23.50 -4.77
C VAL A 141 10.38 -23.46 -3.23
N GLU A 142 11.33 -24.15 -2.60
CA GLU A 142 11.44 -24.18 -1.13
C GLU A 142 11.83 -22.82 -0.54
N MET A 143 12.67 -22.05 -1.24
CA MET A 143 12.97 -20.67 -0.84
C MET A 143 11.73 -19.78 -1.00
N ALA A 144 10.97 -19.93 -2.09
CA ALA A 144 9.73 -19.19 -2.29
C ALA A 144 8.68 -19.52 -1.21
N LYS A 145 8.53 -20.78 -0.81
CA LYS A 145 7.71 -21.18 0.35
C LYS A 145 8.19 -20.56 1.65
N THR A 146 9.51 -20.44 1.84
CA THR A 146 10.08 -19.76 3.02
C THR A 146 9.67 -18.29 3.06
N ILE A 147 9.74 -17.60 1.91
CA ILE A 147 9.28 -16.20 1.79
C ILE A 147 7.77 -16.11 2.08
N GLN A 148 6.95 -16.99 1.52
CA GLN A 148 5.50 -17.05 1.75
C GLN A 148 5.15 -17.29 3.21
N ASN A 149 5.78 -18.29 3.85
CA ASN A 149 5.54 -18.66 5.24
C ASN A 149 5.99 -17.57 6.23
N ALA A 150 6.88 -16.66 5.81
CA ALA A 150 7.24 -15.47 6.57
C ALA A 150 6.20 -14.33 6.46
N GLY A 151 5.08 -14.54 5.76
CA GLY A 151 3.97 -13.58 5.65
C GLY A 151 4.15 -12.54 4.55
N HIS A 152 5.12 -12.72 3.65
CA HIS A 152 5.35 -11.79 2.55
C HIS A 152 4.44 -12.06 1.36
N GLU A 153 4.11 -11.00 0.62
CA GLU A 153 3.34 -11.12 -0.62
C GLU A 153 4.26 -11.64 -1.73
N LEU A 154 3.77 -12.58 -2.54
CA LEU A 154 4.47 -13.09 -3.71
C LEU A 154 3.70 -12.71 -4.98
N SER A 155 4.42 -12.27 -6.01
CA SER A 155 3.81 -11.90 -7.28
C SER A 155 4.73 -12.11 -8.48
N ASN A 156 4.24 -11.79 -9.67
CA ASN A 156 4.82 -12.15 -10.96
C ASN A 156 5.93 -11.19 -11.42
N HIS A 157 7.09 -11.72 -11.82
CA HIS A 157 8.18 -10.96 -12.45
C HIS A 157 8.56 -11.46 -13.86
N ALA A 158 7.58 -11.94 -14.64
CA ALA A 158 7.81 -12.67 -15.89
C ALA A 158 8.63 -13.96 -15.70
N TYR A 159 8.84 -14.74 -16.76
CA TYR A 159 9.44 -16.07 -16.64
C TYR A 159 10.95 -16.09 -16.82
N SER A 160 11.49 -15.30 -17.75
CA SER A 160 12.90 -15.39 -18.16
C SER A 160 13.61 -14.03 -18.20
N HIS A 161 13.13 -13.07 -17.41
CA HIS A 161 13.69 -11.72 -17.29
C HIS A 161 13.93 -10.98 -18.65
N ARG A 162 13.04 -11.16 -19.63
CA ARG A 162 13.14 -10.50 -20.94
C ARG A 162 12.75 -9.03 -20.87
N ASP A 163 13.28 -8.21 -21.78
CA ASP A 163 12.78 -6.85 -22.03
C ASP A 163 11.36 -6.93 -22.61
N MET A 164 10.35 -6.75 -21.75
CA MET A 164 8.93 -6.93 -22.11
C MET A 164 8.41 -5.84 -23.07
N ARG A 165 9.14 -4.73 -23.25
CA ARG A 165 8.80 -3.69 -24.24
C ARG A 165 8.98 -4.19 -25.68
N ASN A 166 9.88 -5.14 -25.89
CA ASN A 166 10.32 -5.56 -27.22
C ASN A 166 9.84 -6.97 -27.62
N VAL A 167 9.11 -7.66 -26.76
CA VAL A 167 8.54 -8.98 -27.07
C VAL A 167 7.20 -8.83 -27.80
N SER A 168 6.83 -9.83 -28.60
CA SER A 168 5.49 -9.91 -29.18
C SER A 168 4.44 -10.14 -28.09
N ARG A 169 3.18 -9.78 -28.37
CA ARG A 169 2.04 -10.06 -27.48
C ARG A 169 1.98 -11.53 -27.04
N GLY A 170 2.10 -12.46 -27.98
CA GLY A 170 2.09 -13.90 -27.66
C GLY A 170 3.22 -14.31 -26.73
N LYS A 171 4.40 -13.68 -26.87
CA LYS A 171 5.52 -13.92 -25.95
C LYS A 171 5.29 -13.28 -24.59
N ALA A 172 4.69 -12.08 -24.51
CA ALA A 172 4.29 -11.49 -23.24
C ALA A 172 3.29 -12.38 -22.48
N VAL A 173 2.30 -12.93 -23.19
CA VAL A 173 1.34 -13.90 -22.64
C VAL A 173 2.06 -15.13 -22.10
N GLU A 174 3.01 -15.69 -22.85
CA GLU A 174 3.80 -16.84 -22.42
C GLU A 174 4.62 -16.56 -21.15
N GLU A 175 5.32 -15.43 -21.09
CA GLU A 175 6.17 -15.06 -19.95
C GLU A 175 5.37 -14.85 -18.66
N ILE A 176 4.22 -14.16 -18.76
CA ILE A 176 3.36 -13.90 -17.60
C ILE A 176 2.66 -15.19 -17.17
N SER A 177 2.02 -15.91 -18.09
CA SER A 177 1.22 -17.09 -17.78
C SER A 177 2.03 -18.25 -17.20
N LYS A 178 3.25 -18.50 -17.68
CA LYS A 178 4.12 -19.55 -17.12
C LYS A 178 4.46 -19.28 -15.65
N THR A 179 4.69 -18.02 -15.31
CA THR A 179 4.99 -17.61 -13.94
C THR A 179 3.74 -17.69 -13.06
N GLU A 180 2.57 -17.27 -13.55
CA GLU A 180 1.29 -17.45 -12.85
C GLU A 180 0.99 -18.92 -12.55
N GLN A 181 1.25 -19.81 -13.51
CA GLN A 181 1.06 -21.24 -13.32
C GLN A 181 1.95 -21.79 -12.20
N LEU A 182 3.22 -21.38 -12.12
CA LEU A 182 4.12 -21.78 -11.05
C LEU A 182 3.68 -21.23 -9.69
N LEU A 183 3.34 -19.94 -9.60
CA LEU A 183 2.85 -19.32 -8.37
C LEU A 183 1.61 -20.06 -7.85
N LYS A 184 0.67 -20.39 -8.74
CA LYS A 184 -0.55 -21.11 -8.36
C LYS A 184 -0.29 -22.58 -7.99
N GLN A 185 0.43 -23.32 -8.82
CA GLN A 185 0.60 -24.76 -8.65
C GLN A 185 1.56 -25.13 -7.51
N GLN A 186 2.64 -24.36 -7.34
CA GLN A 186 3.69 -24.68 -6.36
C GLN A 186 3.46 -24.04 -5.01
N LEU A 187 2.79 -22.87 -4.98
CA LEU A 187 2.64 -22.05 -3.77
C LEU A 187 1.17 -21.75 -3.41
N GLY A 188 0.21 -22.10 -4.27
CA GLY A 188 -1.21 -21.77 -4.03
C GLY A 188 -1.50 -20.26 -4.01
N VAL A 189 -0.61 -19.45 -4.60
CA VAL A 189 -0.73 -17.98 -4.59
C VAL A 189 -1.77 -17.53 -5.61
N ASN A 190 -2.68 -16.66 -5.17
CA ASN A 190 -3.60 -15.90 -6.04
C ASN A 190 -3.19 -14.43 -6.01
N ASN A 191 -2.23 -14.07 -6.84
CA ASN A 191 -1.66 -12.72 -6.88
C ASN A 191 -2.46 -11.78 -7.81
N THR A 192 -2.20 -10.48 -7.65
CA THR A 192 -2.87 -9.43 -8.46
C THR A 192 -1.88 -8.42 -9.04
N LEU A 193 -0.57 -8.67 -8.93
CA LEU A 193 0.47 -7.71 -9.31
C LEU A 193 1.44 -8.32 -10.32
N PHE A 194 1.98 -7.47 -11.18
CA PHE A 194 3.04 -7.82 -12.11
C PHE A 194 4.08 -6.70 -12.11
N ALA A 195 5.35 -7.03 -11.86
CA ALA A 195 6.46 -6.11 -12.08
C ALA A 195 7.20 -6.52 -13.35
N PRO A 196 7.32 -5.65 -14.37
CA PRO A 196 8.08 -5.98 -15.57
C PRO A 196 9.59 -6.03 -15.28
N PRO A 197 10.33 -7.01 -15.81
CA PRO A 197 11.79 -7.07 -15.72
C PRO A 197 12.45 -5.75 -16.13
N SER A 198 13.41 -5.28 -15.33
CA SER A 198 14.12 -4.01 -15.52
C SER A 198 13.22 -2.76 -15.60
N GLY A 199 11.93 -2.85 -15.32
CA GLY A 199 10.97 -1.77 -15.55
C GLY A 199 10.68 -1.52 -17.03
N TYR A 200 11.10 -2.41 -17.94
CA TYR A 200 10.86 -2.25 -19.37
C TYR A 200 9.54 -2.88 -19.78
N PHE A 201 8.63 -2.05 -20.27
CA PHE A 201 7.31 -2.46 -20.73
C PHE A 201 6.84 -1.55 -21.87
N ASN A 202 5.77 -1.97 -22.56
CA ASN A 202 4.97 -1.13 -23.43
C ASN A 202 3.48 -1.29 -23.07
N GLN A 203 2.58 -0.57 -23.74
CA GLN A 203 1.15 -0.65 -23.43
C GLN A 203 0.57 -2.07 -23.65
N GLU A 204 1.10 -2.81 -24.62
CA GLU A 204 0.72 -4.20 -24.86
C GLU A 204 1.06 -5.09 -23.65
N THR A 205 2.23 -4.91 -23.02
CA THR A 205 2.60 -5.60 -21.79
C THR A 205 1.58 -5.35 -20.68
N VAL A 206 1.13 -4.09 -20.50
CA VAL A 206 0.17 -3.70 -19.46
C VAL A 206 -1.20 -4.33 -19.72
N GLN A 207 -1.63 -4.36 -20.99
CA GLN A 207 -2.89 -4.99 -21.39
C GLN A 207 -2.85 -6.51 -21.16
N VAL A 208 -1.77 -7.19 -21.56
CA VAL A 208 -1.61 -8.62 -21.32
C VAL A 208 -1.63 -8.92 -19.82
N ALA A 209 -0.92 -8.16 -18.98
CA ALA A 209 -0.97 -8.35 -17.53
C ALA A 209 -2.41 -8.21 -16.99
N ALA A 210 -3.17 -7.23 -17.47
CA ALA A 210 -4.55 -7.01 -17.05
C ALA A 210 -5.51 -8.15 -17.47
N GLU A 211 -5.25 -8.85 -18.57
CA GLU A 211 -6.00 -10.06 -18.96
C GLU A 211 -5.85 -11.19 -17.95
N PHE A 212 -4.68 -11.28 -17.28
CA PHE A 212 -4.44 -12.16 -16.14
C PHE A 212 -4.90 -11.56 -14.80
N LYS A 213 -5.64 -10.44 -14.82
CA LYS A 213 -6.07 -9.69 -13.62
C LYS A 213 -4.89 -9.14 -12.79
N LEU A 214 -3.74 -8.97 -13.42
CA LEU A 214 -2.55 -8.38 -12.79
C LEU A 214 -2.45 -6.88 -13.08
N LYS A 215 -2.18 -6.10 -12.04
CA LYS A 215 -1.83 -4.69 -12.14
C LYS A 215 -0.33 -4.55 -12.38
N THR A 216 0.05 -3.79 -13.41
CA THR A 216 1.47 -3.54 -13.70
C THR A 216 2.01 -2.48 -12.74
N VAL A 217 2.94 -2.85 -11.87
CA VAL A 217 3.52 -2.00 -10.82
C VAL A 217 4.99 -1.71 -11.08
N LEU A 218 5.36 -0.46 -10.88
CA LEU A 218 6.72 0.08 -10.95
C LEU A 218 7.05 0.72 -9.61
N TRP A 219 8.06 1.58 -9.56
CA TRP A 219 8.56 2.18 -8.32
C TRP A 219 8.73 3.70 -8.46
N THR A 220 8.72 4.38 -7.32
CA THR A 220 9.16 5.79 -7.23
C THR A 220 10.62 5.93 -6.83
N PHE A 221 11.18 4.92 -6.14
CA PHE A 221 12.56 4.93 -5.68
C PHE A 221 13.29 3.66 -6.10
N ASP A 222 14.36 3.82 -6.87
CA ASP A 222 15.30 2.76 -7.23
C ASP A 222 16.53 2.82 -6.31
N THR A 223 16.78 1.74 -5.56
CA THR A 223 18.00 1.61 -4.75
C THR A 223 19.27 1.58 -5.61
N ILE A 224 19.18 1.14 -6.87
CA ILE A 224 20.30 0.89 -7.79
C ILE A 224 21.29 -0.11 -7.14
N ASP A 225 20.77 -0.99 -6.30
CA ASP A 225 21.52 -1.93 -5.48
C ASP A 225 22.28 -2.99 -6.31
N TRP A 226 21.79 -3.30 -7.50
CA TRP A 226 22.43 -4.16 -8.50
C TRP A 226 23.79 -3.63 -9.00
N LYS A 227 24.11 -2.34 -8.80
CA LYS A 227 25.46 -1.78 -9.03
C LYS A 227 26.39 -1.90 -7.83
N ASN A 228 25.92 -2.52 -6.74
CA ASN A 228 26.60 -2.60 -5.44
C ASN A 228 27.10 -1.24 -4.91
N PRO A 229 26.23 -0.23 -4.76
CA PRO A 229 26.61 1.12 -4.34
C PRO A 229 27.05 1.23 -2.87
N GLY A 230 26.83 0.20 -2.05
CA GLY A 230 27.00 0.23 -0.60
C GLY A 230 25.77 0.80 0.13
N ALA A 231 25.63 0.43 1.40
CA ALA A 231 24.48 0.77 2.22
C ALA A 231 24.31 2.29 2.40
N ASP A 232 25.39 3.00 2.72
CA ASP A 232 25.36 4.45 3.01
C ASP A 232 24.82 5.26 1.83
N ARG A 233 25.19 4.89 0.60
CA ARG A 233 24.72 5.57 -0.61
C ARG A 233 23.23 5.36 -0.84
N ILE A 234 22.70 4.17 -0.52
CA ILE A 234 21.26 3.91 -0.59
C ILE A 234 20.53 4.76 0.45
N LEU A 235 21.01 4.75 1.71
CA LEU A 235 20.41 5.51 2.81
C LEU A 235 20.43 7.01 2.55
N GLN A 236 21.54 7.55 2.06
CA GLN A 236 21.65 8.96 1.71
C GLN A 236 20.58 9.38 0.69
N ARG A 237 20.40 8.60 -0.38
CA ARG A 237 19.39 8.88 -1.42
C ARG A 237 17.97 8.72 -0.89
N LEU A 238 17.71 7.69 -0.09
CA LEU A 238 16.38 7.43 0.45
C LEU A 238 15.94 8.58 1.36
N SER A 239 16.85 9.18 2.12
CA SER A 239 16.53 10.26 3.08
C SER A 239 15.75 11.42 2.46
N SER A 240 16.13 11.82 1.25
CA SER A 240 15.53 12.93 0.50
C SER A 240 14.34 12.53 -0.37
N SER A 241 14.10 11.24 -0.60
CA SER A 241 13.18 10.78 -1.65
C SER A 241 11.99 9.97 -1.15
N VAL A 242 12.07 9.36 0.05
CA VAL A 242 10.95 8.58 0.58
C VAL A 242 9.84 9.48 1.12
N GLU A 243 8.62 9.23 0.64
CA GLU A 243 7.41 9.99 0.92
C GLU A 243 6.19 9.04 1.05
N PRO A 244 5.04 9.50 1.59
CA PRO A 244 3.79 8.74 1.54
C PRO A 244 3.48 8.23 0.12
N GLY A 245 3.16 6.94 -0.01
CA GLY A 245 2.89 6.31 -1.30
C GLY A 245 4.13 5.80 -2.04
N SER A 246 5.34 5.91 -1.48
CA SER A 246 6.55 5.42 -2.15
C SER A 246 6.54 3.90 -2.34
N LEU A 247 6.92 3.49 -3.55
CA LEU A 247 7.24 2.12 -3.93
C LEU A 247 8.76 2.03 -4.11
N ILE A 248 9.43 1.20 -3.31
CA ILE A 248 10.89 1.12 -3.22
C ILE A 248 11.39 -0.17 -3.87
N LEU A 249 12.04 -0.07 -5.03
CA LEU A 249 12.64 -1.20 -5.72
C LEU A 249 13.98 -1.60 -5.09
N MET A 250 14.12 -2.90 -4.83
CA MET A 250 15.39 -3.53 -4.43
C MET A 250 15.49 -4.97 -4.93
N HIS A 251 16.67 -5.56 -4.81
CA HIS A 251 16.97 -6.94 -5.17
C HIS A 251 17.74 -7.64 -4.02
N PRO A 252 17.83 -8.98 -4.01
CA PRO A 252 18.67 -9.71 -3.06
C PRO A 252 20.16 -9.47 -3.35
N THR A 253 20.71 -8.39 -2.79
CA THR A 253 22.10 -7.96 -2.98
C THR A 253 22.76 -7.66 -1.64
N PRO A 254 24.11 -7.64 -1.54
CA PRO A 254 24.78 -7.24 -0.30
C PRO A 254 24.45 -5.79 0.08
N SER A 255 24.41 -4.88 -0.90
CA SER A 255 24.02 -3.48 -0.67
C SER A 255 22.61 -3.35 -0.09
N SER A 256 21.64 -4.08 -0.63
CA SER A 256 20.27 -4.10 -0.11
C SER A 256 20.16 -4.73 1.27
N ARG A 257 20.82 -5.89 1.49
CA ARG A 257 20.89 -6.55 2.79
C ARG A 257 21.39 -5.60 3.87
N ASP A 258 22.49 -4.89 3.58
CA ASP A 258 23.15 -4.02 4.54
C ASP A 258 22.41 -2.69 4.75
N ALA A 259 21.73 -2.18 3.71
CA ALA A 259 20.92 -0.95 3.81
C ALA A 259 19.58 -1.16 4.53
N LEU A 260 18.96 -2.34 4.42
CA LEU A 260 17.57 -2.58 4.82
C LEU A 260 17.24 -2.18 6.27
N PRO A 261 18.06 -2.50 7.30
CA PRO A 261 17.78 -2.04 8.66
C PRO A 261 17.74 -0.51 8.78
N GLY A 262 18.64 0.18 8.08
CA GLY A 262 18.69 1.64 8.04
C GLY A 262 17.49 2.24 7.32
N MET A 263 17.09 1.64 6.18
CA MET A 263 15.92 2.08 5.42
C MET A 263 14.65 2.02 6.26
N ILE A 264 14.41 0.87 6.92
CA ILE A 264 13.26 0.66 7.81
C ILE A 264 13.24 1.72 8.93
N ARG A 265 14.38 1.94 9.60
CA ARG A 265 14.48 2.94 10.67
C ARG A 265 14.15 4.35 10.18
N MET A 266 14.68 4.74 9.01
CA MET A 266 14.42 6.06 8.43
C MET A 266 12.94 6.24 8.07
N ILE A 267 12.30 5.21 7.53
CA ILE A 267 10.88 5.24 7.19
C ILE A 267 10.03 5.38 8.47
N LYS A 268 10.30 4.57 9.51
CA LYS A 268 9.65 4.68 10.82
C LYS A 268 9.83 6.08 11.44
N ASN A 269 11.04 6.64 11.37
CA ASN A 269 11.33 7.98 11.91
C ASN A 269 10.58 9.11 11.17
N LYS A 270 10.13 8.88 9.94
CA LYS A 270 9.24 9.81 9.20
C LYS A 270 7.75 9.61 9.53
N GLY A 271 7.41 8.70 10.46
CA GLY A 271 6.03 8.39 10.81
C GLY A 271 5.29 7.61 9.71
N LEU A 272 6.01 6.95 8.81
CA LEU A 272 5.43 6.14 7.74
C LEU A 272 5.39 4.67 8.15
N THR A 273 4.31 3.99 7.80
CA THR A 273 4.19 2.54 7.94
C THR A 273 4.74 1.82 6.71
N MET A 274 5.00 0.53 6.85
CA MET A 274 5.46 -0.33 5.76
C MET A 274 4.55 -1.55 5.65
N GLY A 275 4.35 -2.02 4.43
CA GLY A 275 3.69 -3.28 4.15
C GLY A 275 3.83 -3.65 2.69
N THR A 276 2.98 -4.56 2.25
CA THR A 276 2.92 -5.07 0.89
C THR A 276 2.41 -4.03 -0.11
N VAL A 277 2.67 -4.25 -1.39
CA VAL A 277 2.18 -3.40 -2.48
C VAL A 277 0.65 -3.46 -2.54
N THR A 278 0.02 -4.62 -2.34
CA THR A 278 -1.45 -4.71 -2.27
C THR A 278 -2.03 -3.83 -1.16
N GLU A 279 -1.43 -3.85 0.04
CA GLU A 279 -1.87 -2.99 1.14
C GLU A 279 -1.67 -1.51 0.81
N LEU A 280 -0.52 -1.13 0.21
CA LEU A 280 -0.26 0.25 -0.18
C LEU A 280 -1.23 0.76 -1.25
N LEU A 281 -1.58 -0.08 -2.23
CA LEU A 281 -2.49 0.28 -3.32
C LEU A 281 -3.97 0.20 -2.95
N SER A 282 -4.30 -0.44 -1.83
CA SER A 282 -5.65 -0.43 -1.28
C SER A 282 -6.07 0.99 -0.90
N SER A 283 -7.34 1.32 -1.14
CA SER A 283 -7.94 2.58 -0.68
C SER A 283 -8.11 2.64 0.84
N LYS A 284 -8.08 1.50 1.53
CA LYS A 284 -8.21 1.43 2.99
C LYS A 284 -7.19 2.30 3.72
N ARG A 285 -7.60 2.89 4.85
CA ARG A 285 -6.70 3.67 5.69
C ARG A 285 -5.66 2.79 6.37
N VAL A 286 -4.54 3.42 6.73
CA VAL A 286 -3.57 2.81 7.63
C VAL A 286 -4.16 2.89 9.04
N ASP A 287 -4.14 1.79 9.78
CA ASP A 287 -4.60 1.78 11.16
C ASP A 287 -3.79 2.77 12.00
N GLU A 288 -4.42 3.89 12.40
CA GLU A 288 -3.82 4.85 13.31
C GLU A 288 -4.08 4.39 14.75
N ALA A 289 -3.02 4.28 15.57
CA ALA A 289 -3.07 3.77 16.94
C ALA A 289 -4.02 4.51 17.91
N ASN A 290 -4.67 5.60 17.48
CA ASN A 290 -5.54 6.45 18.29
C ASN A 290 -6.99 6.59 17.76
N GLN A 291 -7.37 5.86 16.71
CA GLN A 291 -8.74 5.90 16.18
C GLN A 291 -9.37 4.50 16.26
N ILE A 292 -10.52 4.39 16.93
CA ILE A 292 -11.36 3.18 16.82
C ILE A 292 -12.02 3.26 15.45
N VAL A 293 -11.31 2.75 14.44
CA VAL A 293 -11.83 2.54 13.09
C VAL A 293 -12.42 1.13 13.07
N LYS A 294 -13.69 1.01 12.68
CA LYS A 294 -14.36 -0.28 12.45
C LYS A 294 -14.69 -0.44 10.97
#